data_AF-A0A1M7QSI7-F1
#
_entry.id   AF-A0A1M7QSI7-F1
#
_cell.length_a   1.000
_cell.length_b   1.000
_cell.length_c   1.000
_cell.angle_alpha   90.00
_cell.angle_beta   90.00
_cell.angle_gamma   90.00
#
_symmetry.space_group_name_H-M   'P 1'
#
loop_
_entity.id
_entity.type
_entity.pdbx_description
1 polymer ?
#
loop_
_entity_poly.entity_id
_entity_poly.type
_entity_poly.pdbx_seq_one_letter_code
_entity_poly.pdbx_strand_id
1 'polypeptide(L)'
;MDINALFTDAGLRAFTDAQRDQHLTDATQYAQLSDIVRRRLEQTPIDGDRAVGNWSISARHRARKVSRKLKRMERASRRAASSSEALYAAYVNHVLELPDRRERAALRKAERKGRQLQSGAGDRVAKSLHKSAGVFGGQLPGASQQTQTGPQFLPSQSFPYPVAAGGETQQQSIADFIPKAPKEGR
;
A
#
# COMPACT_ATOMS: atom_id res chain seq x y z
N MET A 1 23.54 -8.79 -24.26
CA MET A 1 22.27 -9.43 -23.85
C MET A 1 21.22 -8.98 -24.84
N ASP A 2 20.48 -9.90 -25.46
CA ASP A 2 19.35 -9.54 -26.31
C ASP A 2 18.24 -8.96 -25.41
N ILE A 3 17.77 -7.76 -25.74
CA ILE A 3 16.79 -7.03 -24.95
C ILE A 3 15.43 -7.74 -24.96
N ASN A 4 15.10 -8.45 -26.03
CA ASN A 4 13.85 -9.17 -26.14
C ASN A 4 13.83 -10.41 -25.23
N ALA A 5 14.98 -11.06 -25.07
CA ALA A 5 15.12 -12.19 -24.16
C ALA A 5 14.89 -11.79 -22.70
N LEU A 6 15.26 -10.56 -22.32
CA LEU A 6 15.05 -10.04 -20.96
C LEU A 6 13.56 -9.89 -20.60
N PHE A 7 12.70 -9.58 -21.56
CA PHE A 7 11.26 -9.39 -21.35
C PHE A 7 10.45 -10.69 -21.48
N THR A 8 11.10 -11.84 -21.39
CA THR A 8 10.42 -13.12 -21.17
C THR A 8 10.35 -13.42 -19.68
N ASP A 9 9.39 -14.23 -19.23
CA ASP A 9 9.30 -14.63 -17.83
C ASP A 9 10.62 -15.26 -17.33
N ALA A 10 11.14 -16.23 -18.07
CA ALA A 10 12.40 -16.90 -17.76
C ALA A 10 13.62 -15.95 -17.79
N GLY A 11 13.67 -15.04 -18.78
CA GLY A 11 14.78 -14.11 -18.91
C GLY A 11 14.82 -13.05 -17.81
N LEU A 12 13.66 -12.49 -17.45
CA LEU A 12 13.57 -11.53 -16.37
C LEU A 12 13.85 -12.19 -15.02
N ARG A 13 13.33 -13.41 -14.82
CA ARG A 13 13.60 -14.21 -13.62
C ARG A 13 15.10 -14.42 -13.45
N ALA A 14 15.77 -14.96 -14.47
CA ALA A 14 17.21 -15.24 -14.44
C ALA A 14 18.03 -13.97 -14.17
N PHE A 15 17.66 -12.85 -14.79
CA PHE A 15 18.30 -11.56 -14.52
C PHE A 15 18.13 -11.12 -13.06
N THR A 16 16.90 -11.14 -12.53
CA THR A 16 16.62 -10.71 -11.15
C THR A 16 17.28 -11.61 -10.10
N ASP A 17 17.34 -12.92 -10.34
CA ASP A 17 18.04 -13.87 -9.48
C ASP A 17 19.55 -13.59 -9.48
N ALA A 18 20.16 -13.39 -10.66
CA ALA A 18 21.58 -13.06 -10.76
C ALA A 18 21.92 -11.74 -10.04
N GLN A 19 21.10 -10.70 -10.23
CA GLN A 19 21.30 -9.41 -9.55
C GLN A 19 21.10 -9.50 -8.04
N ARG A 20 20.10 -10.27 -7.59
CA ARG A 20 19.90 -10.54 -6.16
C ARG A 20 21.12 -11.20 -5.56
N ASP A 21 21.62 -12.26 -6.18
CA ASP A 21 22.74 -13.04 -5.66
C ASP A 21 24.04 -12.21 -5.64
N GLN A 22 24.25 -11.36 -6.67
CA GLN A 22 25.34 -10.39 -6.70
C GLN A 22 25.23 -9.40 -5.52
N HIS A 23 24.07 -8.79 -5.31
CA HIS A 23 23.86 -7.84 -4.22
C HIS A 23 23.97 -8.48 -2.82
N LEU A 24 23.56 -9.74 -2.67
CA LEU A 24 23.75 -10.49 -1.41
C LEU A 24 25.23 -10.79 -1.16
N THR A 25 25.98 -11.11 -2.21
CA THR A 25 27.43 -11.29 -2.15
C THR A 25 28.11 -9.99 -1.74
N ASP A 26 27.78 -8.86 -2.39
CA ASP A 26 28.29 -7.53 -2.05
C ASP A 26 27.99 -7.16 -0.59
N ALA A 27 26.75 -7.41 -0.13
CA ALA A 27 26.37 -7.14 1.25
C ALA A 27 27.24 -7.91 2.25
N THR A 28 27.56 -9.16 1.94
CA THR A 28 28.42 -10.02 2.77
C THR A 28 29.84 -9.49 2.80
N GLN A 29 30.40 -9.10 1.64
CA GLN A 29 31.72 -8.49 1.53
C GLN A 29 31.81 -7.16 2.31
N TYR A 30 30.82 -6.29 2.18
CA TYR A 30 30.77 -5.03 2.92
C TYR A 30 30.67 -5.23 4.43
N ALA A 31 29.91 -6.24 4.88
CA ALA A 31 29.84 -6.57 6.30
C ALA A 31 31.21 -7.00 6.83
N GLN A 32 31.88 -7.93 6.14
CA GLN A 32 33.23 -8.41 6.50
C GLN A 32 34.26 -7.27 6.52
N LEU A 33 34.30 -6.46 5.46
CA LEU A 33 35.17 -5.29 5.39
C LEU A 33 34.89 -4.30 6.52
N SER A 34 33.62 -4.10 6.90
CA SER A 34 33.26 -3.19 7.98
C SER A 34 33.87 -3.60 9.32
N ASP A 35 33.93 -4.90 9.60
CA ASP A 35 34.50 -5.44 10.82
C ASP A 35 36.04 -5.43 10.79
N ILE A 36 36.65 -5.77 9.65
CA ILE A 36 38.10 -5.69 9.46
C ILE A 36 38.58 -4.25 9.64
N VAL A 37 37.98 -3.31 8.92
CA VAL A 37 38.33 -1.87 8.98
C VAL A 37 38.12 -1.34 10.40
N ARG A 38 37.02 -1.72 11.05
CA ARG A 38 36.78 -1.31 12.44
C ARG A 38 37.87 -1.80 13.38
N ARG A 39 38.16 -3.10 13.38
CA ARG A 39 39.18 -3.69 14.27
C ARG A 39 40.55 -3.11 14.01
N ARG A 40 40.93 -2.94 12.74
CA ARG A 40 42.22 -2.36 12.37
C ARG A 40 42.36 -0.91 12.87
N LEU A 41 41.33 -0.09 12.66
CA LEU A 41 41.35 1.32 13.11
C LEU A 41 41.26 1.48 14.63
N GLU A 42 40.62 0.54 15.33
CA GLU A 42 40.62 0.50 16.80
C GLU A 42 42.01 0.15 17.36
N GLN A 43 42.81 -0.62 16.62
CA GLN A 43 44.18 -1.03 16.98
C GLN A 43 45.26 -0.04 16.53
N THR A 44 44.95 0.92 15.67
CA THR A 44 45.91 1.94 15.21
C THR A 44 45.84 3.17 16.12
N PRO A 45 46.79 3.32 17.07
CA PRO A 45 46.89 4.54 17.86
C PRO A 45 47.32 5.70 16.94
N ILE A 46 46.79 6.88 17.21
CA ILE A 46 47.21 8.14 16.58
C ILE A 46 47.59 9.11 17.70
N ASP A 47 48.64 9.89 17.49
CA ASP A 47 49.08 10.89 18.45
C ASP A 47 47.93 11.86 18.83
N GLY A 48 47.75 12.08 20.13
CA GLY A 48 46.66 12.90 20.67
C GLY A 48 45.35 12.15 20.92
N ASP A 49 45.28 10.85 20.65
CA ASP A 49 44.14 10.03 21.07
C ASP A 49 44.06 9.99 22.61
N ARG A 50 42.96 10.47 23.19
CA ARG A 50 42.71 10.38 24.64
C ARG A 50 42.53 8.91 25.03
N ALA A 51 43.55 8.36 25.68
CA ALA A 51 43.46 7.07 26.35
C ALA A 51 42.68 7.23 27.65
N VAL A 52 41.65 6.40 27.85
CA VAL A 52 40.99 6.24 29.15
C VAL A 52 41.28 4.80 29.58
N GLY A 53 42.31 4.62 30.41
CA GLY A 53 42.90 3.31 30.71
C GLY A 53 43.65 2.71 29.50
N ASN A 54 43.62 1.39 29.33
CA ASN A 54 44.23 0.67 28.19
C ASN A 54 43.50 0.88 26.84
N TRP A 55 42.47 1.74 26.79
CA TRP A 55 41.57 1.87 25.64
C TRP A 55 41.49 3.32 25.16
N SER A 56 41.70 3.53 23.85
CA SER A 56 41.50 4.82 23.20
C SER A 56 40.04 5.02 22.77
N ILE A 57 39.33 5.93 23.42
CA ILE A 57 37.93 6.26 23.07
C ILE A 57 37.87 6.95 21.71
N SER A 58 38.84 7.84 21.43
CA SER A 58 38.96 8.56 20.16
C SER A 58 39.15 7.61 18.98
N ALA A 59 40.00 6.58 19.13
CA ALA A 59 40.21 5.56 18.10
C ALA A 59 38.93 4.78 17.79
N ARG A 60 38.19 4.35 18.81
CA ARG A 60 36.90 3.65 18.63
C ARG A 60 35.87 4.50 17.93
N HIS A 61 35.79 5.78 18.27
CA HIS A 61 34.83 6.68 17.64
C HIS A 61 35.14 6.90 16.16
N ARG A 62 36.42 7.10 15.82
CA ARG A 62 36.91 7.20 14.44
C ARG A 62 36.64 5.91 13.66
N ALA A 63 37.02 4.76 14.22
CA ALA A 63 36.76 3.45 13.62
C ALA A 63 35.26 3.21 13.37
N ARG A 64 34.40 3.61 14.33
CA ARG A 64 32.95 3.54 14.17
C ARG A 64 32.44 4.47 13.07
N LYS A 65 32.97 5.69 12.95
CA LYS A 65 32.59 6.63 11.87
C LYS A 65 32.92 6.08 10.49
N VAL A 66 34.09 5.47 10.32
CA VAL A 66 34.53 4.89 9.04
C VAL A 66 33.74 3.62 8.72
N SER A 67 33.71 2.64 9.64
CA SER A 67 32.99 1.38 9.43
C SER A 67 31.48 1.55 9.20
N ARG A 68 30.87 2.62 9.75
CA ARG A 68 29.46 2.97 9.46
C ARG A 68 29.20 3.21 7.97
N LYS A 69 30.19 3.64 7.18
CA LYS A 69 30.03 3.84 5.73
C LYS A 69 29.86 2.51 5.01
N LEU A 70 30.70 1.53 5.34
CA LEU A 70 30.57 0.15 4.84
C LEU A 70 29.24 -0.49 5.26
N LYS A 71 28.80 -0.28 6.51
CA LYS A 71 27.47 -0.73 6.95
C LYS A 71 26.30 -0.07 6.20
N ARG A 72 26.47 1.16 5.70
CA ARG A 72 25.46 1.79 4.84
C ARG A 72 25.44 1.14 3.46
N MET A 73 26.61 0.79 2.91
CA MET A 73 26.73 0.06 1.65
C MET A 73 26.11 -1.34 1.75
N GLU A 74 26.42 -2.10 2.81
CA GLU A 74 25.77 -3.39 3.13
C GLU A 74 24.24 -3.28 3.09
N ARG A 75 23.67 -2.28 3.78
CA ARG A 75 22.23 -2.05 3.81
C ARG A 75 21.67 -1.66 2.44
N ALA A 76 22.39 -0.86 1.68
CA ALA A 76 21.99 -0.47 0.33
C ALA A 76 21.97 -1.70 -0.60
N SER A 77 22.97 -2.57 -0.53
CA SER A 77 23.02 -3.82 -1.29
C SER A 77 21.89 -4.76 -0.91
N ARG A 78 21.58 -4.94 0.39
CA ARG A 78 20.42 -5.74 0.80
C ARG A 78 19.09 -5.19 0.27
N ARG A 79 18.94 -3.86 0.27
CA ARG A 79 17.77 -3.22 -0.33
C ARG A 79 17.72 -3.45 -1.83
N ALA A 80 18.83 -3.30 -2.53
CA ALA A 80 18.92 -3.57 -3.97
C ALA A 80 18.53 -5.02 -4.28
N ALA A 81 19.02 -6.00 -3.49
CA ALA A 81 18.62 -7.40 -3.62
C ALA A 81 17.09 -7.60 -3.49
N SER A 82 16.48 -7.00 -2.46
CA SER A 82 15.01 -7.04 -2.29
C SER A 82 14.25 -6.33 -3.41
N SER A 83 14.82 -5.25 -3.96
CA SER A 83 14.22 -4.53 -5.09
C SER A 83 14.29 -5.33 -6.38
N SER A 84 15.34 -6.14 -6.59
CA SER A 84 15.43 -7.07 -7.72
C SER A 84 14.32 -8.13 -7.67
N GLU A 85 14.04 -8.70 -6.50
CA GLU A 85 12.91 -9.63 -6.35
C GLU A 85 11.56 -8.93 -6.53
N ALA A 86 11.40 -7.72 -5.99
CA ALA A 86 10.19 -6.91 -6.14
C ALA A 86 9.93 -6.55 -7.61
N LEU A 87 10.97 -6.34 -8.41
CA LEU A 87 10.85 -6.07 -9.84
C LEU A 87 10.23 -7.27 -10.58
N TYR A 88 10.69 -8.49 -10.30
CA TYR A 88 10.10 -9.70 -10.89
C TYR A 88 8.64 -9.87 -10.46
N ALA A 89 8.35 -9.71 -9.16
CA ALA A 89 6.99 -9.78 -8.65
C ALA A 89 6.06 -8.75 -9.29
N ALA A 90 6.54 -7.52 -9.51
CA ALA A 90 5.78 -6.48 -10.21
C ALA A 90 5.52 -6.87 -11.67
N TYR A 91 6.52 -7.39 -12.38
CA TYR A 91 6.37 -7.82 -13.77
C TYR A 91 5.33 -8.94 -13.91
N VAL A 92 5.39 -9.96 -13.05
CA VAL A 92 4.39 -11.05 -13.03
C VAL A 92 2.98 -10.49 -12.86
N ASN A 93 2.78 -9.64 -11.84
CA ASN A 93 1.48 -9.08 -11.51
C ASN A 93 0.90 -8.15 -12.59
N HIS A 94 1.75 -7.36 -13.24
CA HIS A 94 1.31 -6.29 -14.14
C HIS A 94 1.37 -6.66 -15.62
N VAL A 95 2.18 -7.64 -16.00
CA VAL A 95 2.38 -8.04 -17.40
C VAL A 95 1.85 -9.44 -17.64
N LEU A 96 2.32 -10.44 -16.89
CA LEU A 96 1.99 -11.84 -17.15
C LEU A 96 0.55 -12.20 -16.72
N GLU A 97 0.13 -11.78 -15.53
CA GLU A 97 -1.21 -12.08 -15.00
C GLU A 97 -2.31 -11.16 -15.55
N LEU A 98 -1.97 -10.11 -16.27
CA LEU A 98 -2.91 -9.09 -16.71
C LEU A 98 -4.03 -9.65 -17.63
N PRO A 99 -3.74 -10.52 -18.62
CA PRO A 99 -4.78 -11.13 -19.46
C PRO A 99 -5.80 -11.91 -18.63
N ASP A 100 -5.35 -12.83 -17.78
CA ASP A 100 -6.22 -13.62 -16.89
C ASP A 100 -7.05 -12.74 -15.97
N ARG A 101 -6.46 -11.66 -15.43
CA ARG A 101 -7.20 -10.70 -14.59
C ARG A 101 -8.30 -10.00 -15.38
N ARG A 102 -8.07 -9.64 -16.64
CA ARG A 102 -9.08 -9.03 -17.52
C ARG A 102 -10.20 -10.02 -17.84
N GLU A 103 -9.86 -11.28 -18.10
CA GLU A 103 -10.86 -12.33 -18.33
C GLU A 103 -11.73 -12.58 -17.10
N ARG A 104 -11.11 -12.73 -15.92
CA ARG A 104 -11.85 -12.88 -14.65
C ARG A 104 -12.72 -11.66 -14.35
N ALA A 105 -12.26 -10.45 -14.66
CA ALA A 105 -13.06 -9.24 -14.51
C ALA A 105 -14.26 -9.21 -15.48
N ALA A 106 -14.07 -9.63 -16.72
CA ALA A 106 -15.14 -9.75 -17.71
C ALA A 106 -16.20 -10.78 -17.29
N LEU A 107 -15.78 -11.96 -16.82
CA LEU A 107 -16.66 -13.00 -16.30
C LEU A 107 -17.46 -12.50 -15.09
N ARG A 108 -16.82 -11.85 -14.12
CA ARG A 108 -17.51 -11.24 -12.97
C ARG A 108 -18.52 -10.16 -13.39
N LYS A 109 -18.20 -9.37 -14.41
CA LYS A 109 -19.12 -8.36 -14.94
C LYS A 109 -20.32 -9.00 -15.62
N ALA A 110 -20.10 -10.06 -16.40
CA ALA A 110 -21.18 -10.83 -17.02
C ALA A 110 -22.08 -11.49 -15.98
N GLU A 111 -21.49 -12.10 -14.93
CA GLU A 111 -22.23 -12.70 -13.82
C GLU A 111 -23.07 -11.67 -13.08
N ARG A 112 -22.51 -10.50 -12.76
CA ARG A 112 -23.25 -9.40 -12.13
C ARG A 112 -24.44 -8.95 -12.99
N LYS A 113 -24.23 -8.80 -14.29
CA LYS A 113 -25.31 -8.44 -15.24
C LYS A 113 -26.37 -9.53 -15.31
N GLY A 114 -25.99 -10.80 -15.35
CA GLY A 114 -26.90 -11.93 -15.33
C GLY A 114 -27.74 -11.99 -14.06
N ARG A 115 -27.11 -11.82 -12.89
CA ARG A 115 -27.81 -11.74 -11.59
C ARG A 115 -28.79 -10.56 -11.54
N GLN A 116 -28.40 -9.39 -12.03
CA GLN A 116 -29.26 -8.20 -12.02
C GLN A 116 -30.47 -8.35 -12.96
N LEU A 117 -30.30 -9.04 -14.10
CA LEU A 117 -31.40 -9.37 -15.00
C LEU A 117 -32.36 -10.39 -14.37
N GLN A 118 -31.84 -11.43 -13.72
CA GLN A 118 -32.63 -12.45 -13.05
C GLN A 118 -33.39 -11.90 -11.82
N SER A 119 -32.73 -11.11 -10.98
CA SER A 119 -33.38 -10.51 -9.80
C SER A 119 -34.35 -9.40 -10.19
N GLY A 120 -34.02 -8.58 -11.18
CA GLY A 120 -34.87 -7.46 -11.63
C GLY A 120 -36.14 -7.92 -12.34
N ALA A 121 -36.10 -9.02 -13.09
CA ALA A 121 -37.28 -9.61 -13.71
C ALA A 121 -38.13 -10.39 -12.68
N GLY A 122 -37.50 -11.21 -11.84
CA GLY A 122 -38.18 -11.99 -10.81
C GLY A 122 -38.88 -11.13 -9.76
N ASP A 123 -38.22 -10.10 -9.24
CA ASP A 123 -38.82 -9.22 -8.21
C ASP A 123 -39.93 -8.33 -8.76
N ARG A 124 -39.85 -7.89 -10.02
CA ARG A 124 -40.91 -7.08 -10.63
C ARG A 124 -42.12 -7.93 -10.95
N VAL A 125 -41.92 -9.13 -11.49
CA VAL A 125 -43.00 -10.09 -11.78
C VAL A 125 -43.63 -10.60 -10.48
N ALA A 126 -42.85 -10.89 -9.44
CA ALA A 126 -43.35 -11.27 -8.13
C ALA A 126 -44.13 -10.13 -7.46
N LYS A 127 -43.65 -8.89 -7.52
CA LYS A 127 -44.38 -7.71 -7.02
C LYS A 127 -45.67 -7.45 -7.80
N SER A 128 -45.67 -7.63 -9.13
CA SER A 128 -46.90 -7.49 -9.93
C SER A 128 -47.90 -8.61 -9.64
N LEU A 129 -47.44 -9.86 -9.51
CA LEU A 129 -48.30 -11.00 -9.13
C LEU A 129 -48.89 -10.82 -7.74
N HIS A 130 -48.09 -10.39 -6.75
CA HIS A 130 -48.59 -10.14 -5.39
C HIS A 130 -49.60 -8.98 -5.36
N LYS A 131 -49.39 -7.93 -6.17
CA LYS A 131 -50.33 -6.81 -6.27
C LYS A 131 -51.63 -7.22 -6.97
N SER A 132 -51.55 -8.01 -8.04
CA SER A 132 -52.73 -8.54 -8.74
C SER A 132 -53.48 -9.59 -7.92
N ALA A 133 -52.79 -10.45 -7.18
CA ALA A 133 -53.40 -11.43 -6.28
C ALA A 133 -54.14 -10.76 -5.11
N GLY A 134 -53.60 -9.65 -4.58
CA GLY A 134 -54.29 -8.84 -3.57
C GLY A 134 -55.56 -8.15 -4.08
N VAL A 135 -55.66 -7.87 -5.39
CA VAL A 135 -56.85 -7.28 -6.02
C VAL A 135 -57.90 -8.34 -6.39
N PHE A 136 -57.48 -9.57 -6.75
CA PHE A 136 -58.40 -10.67 -7.07
C PHE A 136 -58.88 -11.48 -5.84
N GLY A 137 -58.14 -11.44 -4.72
CA GLY A 137 -58.43 -12.20 -3.50
C GLY A 137 -59.52 -11.63 -2.58
N GLY A 138 -60.25 -10.59 -2.99
CA GLY A 138 -61.43 -10.14 -2.25
C GLY A 138 -61.13 -9.36 -0.97
N GLN A 139 -60.49 -8.20 -1.08
CA GLN A 139 -60.68 -7.14 -0.11
C GLN A 139 -60.80 -5.80 -0.87
N LEU A 140 -62.03 -5.34 -1.04
CA LEU A 140 -62.30 -3.91 -1.21
C LEU A 140 -62.02 -3.26 0.15
N PRO A 141 -60.98 -2.42 0.34
CA PRO A 141 -61.11 -1.39 1.35
C PRO A 141 -62.11 -0.38 0.79
N GLY A 142 -63.11 -0.06 1.60
CA GLY A 142 -64.13 0.91 1.26
C GLY A 142 -63.55 2.18 0.67
N ALA A 143 -64.34 2.77 -0.22
CA ALA A 143 -64.11 4.09 -0.78
C ALA A 143 -63.86 5.13 0.32
N SER A 144 -62.59 5.38 0.64
CA SER A 144 -62.17 6.64 1.21
C SER A 144 -61.72 7.53 0.06
N GLN A 145 -62.47 8.61 -0.15
CA GLN A 145 -62.15 9.71 -1.03
C GLN A 145 -60.67 10.06 -0.94
N GLN A 146 -59.92 9.88 -2.04
CA GLN A 146 -58.64 10.55 -2.22
C GLN A 146 -58.89 11.75 -3.13
N THR A 147 -59.00 12.90 -2.46
CA THR A 147 -58.84 14.23 -3.04
C THR A 147 -57.65 14.23 -3.99
N GLN A 148 -57.90 14.62 -5.25
CA GLN A 148 -56.84 14.98 -6.19
C GLN A 148 -56.11 16.19 -5.63
N THR A 149 -55.00 15.97 -4.93
CA THR A 149 -53.96 16.98 -4.76
C THR A 149 -52.89 16.68 -5.81
N GLY A 150 -52.71 17.60 -6.75
CA GLY A 150 -51.63 17.55 -7.74
C GLY A 150 -50.26 17.42 -7.09
N PRO A 151 -49.21 17.08 -7.86
CA PRO A 151 -47.87 16.86 -7.31
C PRO A 151 -47.40 18.12 -6.59
N GLN A 152 -47.38 18.06 -5.26
CA GLN A 152 -46.83 19.12 -4.44
C GLN A 152 -45.31 18.93 -4.44
N PHE A 153 -44.64 19.69 -5.30
CA PHE A 153 -43.19 19.76 -5.32
C PHE A 153 -42.72 20.33 -3.97
N LEU A 154 -41.99 19.51 -3.22
CA LEU A 154 -41.27 19.95 -2.04
C LEU A 154 -40.36 21.13 -2.45
N PRO A 155 -40.37 22.26 -1.73
CA PRO A 155 -39.38 23.31 -1.98
C PRO A 155 -37.99 22.68 -1.81
N SER A 156 -37.11 22.94 -2.79
CA SER A 156 -35.73 22.48 -2.77
C SER A 156 -35.06 22.96 -1.49
N GLN A 157 -34.92 22.07 -0.50
CA GLN A 157 -34.00 22.29 0.60
C GLN A 157 -32.61 22.29 -0.02
N SER A 158 -32.04 23.49 -0.17
CA SER A 158 -30.64 23.65 -0.52
C SER A 158 -29.82 23.07 0.62
N PHE A 159 -29.33 21.85 0.45
CA PHE A 159 -28.27 21.33 1.31
C PHE A 159 -27.03 22.19 1.04
N PRO A 160 -26.52 22.96 2.01
CA PRO A 160 -25.23 23.59 1.86
C PRO A 160 -24.20 22.47 1.82
N TYR A 161 -23.68 22.19 0.63
CA TYR A 161 -22.37 21.56 0.54
C TYR A 161 -21.40 22.51 1.26
N PRO A 162 -20.57 22.04 2.21
CA PRO A 162 -19.48 22.85 2.73
C PRO A 162 -18.48 23.07 1.60
N VAL A 163 -18.73 24.09 0.78
CA VAL A 163 -17.72 24.71 -0.05
C VAL A 163 -16.74 25.34 0.92
N ALA A 164 -15.49 24.89 0.87
CA ALA A 164 -14.38 25.47 1.60
C ALA A 164 -14.16 26.91 1.09
N ALA A 165 -14.95 27.84 1.64
CA ALA A 165 -14.76 29.27 1.53
C ALA A 165 -14.31 29.75 2.91
N GLY A 166 -13.10 30.30 2.92
CA GLY A 166 -12.36 30.87 4.05
C GLY A 166 -13.12 31.07 5.36
N GLY A 167 -12.88 30.16 6.30
CA GLY A 167 -13.21 30.33 7.70
C GLY A 167 -12.20 29.52 8.49
N GLU A 168 -11.34 30.22 9.23
CA GLU A 168 -10.23 29.68 10.02
C GLU A 168 -10.73 28.56 10.96
N THR A 169 -10.61 27.33 10.50
CA THR A 169 -10.70 26.16 11.35
C THR A 169 -9.29 25.61 11.42
N GLN A 170 -8.67 25.80 12.60
CA GLN A 170 -7.39 25.21 12.94
C GLN A 170 -7.44 23.72 12.57
N GLN A 171 -6.69 23.36 11.54
CA GLN A 171 -6.49 21.97 11.18
C GLN A 171 -5.75 21.32 12.34
N GLN A 172 -6.45 20.42 13.05
CA GLN A 172 -5.79 19.52 13.99
C GLN A 172 -4.71 18.78 13.20
N SER A 173 -3.46 19.01 13.58
CA SER A 173 -2.33 18.44 12.87
C SER A 173 -2.14 17.00 13.35
N ILE A 174 -1.55 16.15 12.53
CA ILE A 174 -1.19 14.77 12.92
C ILE A 174 -0.37 14.73 14.22
N ALA A 175 0.31 15.82 14.59
CA ALA A 175 1.06 15.94 15.85
C ALA A 175 0.18 15.93 17.11
N ASP A 176 -1.13 16.20 17.00
CA ASP A 176 -2.06 16.21 18.13
C ASP A 176 -2.52 14.80 18.53
N PHE A 177 -2.37 13.82 17.64
CA PHE A 177 -2.70 12.41 17.87
C PHE A 177 -1.51 11.58 18.37
N ILE A 178 -0.34 12.19 18.55
CA ILE A 178 0.85 11.51 19.09
C ILE A 178 0.86 11.75 20.61
N PRO A 179 0.73 10.70 21.44
CA PRO A 179 0.82 10.87 22.89
C PRO A 179 2.20 11.43 23.24
N LYS A 180 2.23 12.63 23.83
CA LYS A 180 3.46 13.22 24.36
C LYS A 180 3.97 12.34 25.49
N ALA A 181 5.19 11.83 25.34
CA ALA A 181 5.88 11.11 26.40
C ALA A 181 5.93 11.98 27.68
N PRO A 182 5.75 11.38 28.87
CA PRO A 182 5.85 12.11 30.12
C PRO A 182 7.24 12.74 30.22
N LYS A 183 7.28 14.04 30.53
CA LYS A 183 8.52 14.72 30.89
C LYS A 183 8.99 14.13 32.21
N GLU A 184 9.97 13.23 32.16
CA GLU A 184 10.77 12.91 33.33
C GLU A 184 11.53 14.17 33.73
N GLY A 185 11.16 14.74 34.87
CA GLY A 185 11.92 15.80 35.49
C GLY A 185 13.19 15.21 36.10
N ARG A 186 14.35 15.68 35.62
CA ARG A 186 15.51 16.14 36.40
C ARG A 186 16.66 16.49 35.47
#